data_AF-A0A2G5VBX0-F1
#
_entry.id   AF-A0A2G5VBX0-F1
#
_cell.length_a   1.000
_cell.length_b   1.000
_cell.length_c   1.000
_cell.angle_alpha   90.00
_cell.angle_beta   90.00
_cell.angle_gamma   90.00
#
_symmetry.space_group_name_H-M   'P 1'
#
loop_
_entity.id
_entity.type
_entity.pdbx_description
1 polymer ?
#
loop_
_entity_poly.entity_id
_entity_poly.type
_entity_poly.pdbx_seq_one_letter_code
_entity_poly.pdbx_strand_id
1 'polypeptide(L)'
;MSASEEKKFVIKYVFGSLKSLPVRGEMIYGSEVLYGPVEKHYNVFWNIRLHKYESDIIPFLVCKSFQTGNWSINAVSDVFIGEKLLKTGINHEFEQNRSSSRTLAIEKDDFPEYGIDESAQIELHVKIDKMTGNFRNFDDDVAKELSDTVLVVENCKFYVNKMYLSLHSTYFKSLFLGKFAESEKSIIELEGILVMDFHIFLSVIYGFIDIADA
;
A
#
# COMPACT_ATOMS: atom_id res chain seq x y z
N MET A 1 16.14 -26.33 -5.50
CA MET A 1 15.93 -24.88 -5.30
C MET A 1 15.07 -24.40 -6.46
N SER A 2 13.78 -24.15 -6.26
CA SER A 2 13.00 -23.42 -7.25
C SER A 2 13.60 -22.01 -7.33
N ALA A 3 13.77 -21.47 -8.54
CA ALA A 3 14.05 -20.05 -8.68
C ALA A 3 12.93 -19.30 -7.93
N SER A 4 13.28 -18.49 -6.93
CA SER A 4 12.27 -17.65 -6.28
C SER A 4 11.65 -16.78 -7.36
N GLU A 5 10.33 -16.88 -7.53
CA GLU A 5 9.61 -16.07 -8.49
C GLU A 5 9.91 -14.58 -8.26
N GLU A 6 10.16 -13.85 -9.34
CA GLU A 6 10.60 -12.47 -9.27
C GLU A 6 9.46 -11.58 -8.79
N LYS A 7 9.69 -10.81 -7.72
CA LYS A 7 8.67 -9.93 -7.16
C LYS A 7 8.62 -8.60 -7.92
N LYS A 8 7.64 -8.44 -8.82
CA LYS A 8 7.46 -7.28 -9.68
C LYS A 8 6.01 -6.84 -9.74
N PHE A 9 5.79 -5.53 -9.81
CA PHE A 9 4.47 -4.96 -10.02
C PHE A 9 4.56 -3.60 -10.72
N VAL A 10 3.46 -3.17 -11.31
CA VAL A 10 3.32 -1.83 -11.89
C VAL A 10 2.31 -1.07 -11.04
N ILE A 11 2.66 0.15 -10.64
CA ILE A 11 1.73 1.08 -10.00
C ILE A 11 1.60 2.33 -10.86
N LYS A 12 0.38 2.78 -11.09
CA LYS A 12 0.07 3.85 -12.04
C LYS A 12 -1.04 4.74 -11.52
N TYR A 13 -0.87 6.06 -11.64
CA TYR A 13 -1.94 6.98 -11.31
C TYR A 13 -1.86 8.29 -12.11
N VAL A 14 -3.03 8.86 -12.42
CA VAL A 14 -3.16 10.16 -13.07
C VAL A 14 -3.50 11.20 -12.01
N PHE A 15 -2.56 12.09 -11.73
CA PHE A 15 -2.76 13.21 -10.82
C PHE A 15 -3.32 14.40 -11.60
N GLY A 16 -4.48 14.91 -11.21
CA GLY A 16 -5.02 16.17 -11.75
C GLY A 16 -4.50 17.41 -11.02
N SER A 17 -5.05 18.58 -11.41
CA SER A 17 -4.82 19.87 -10.75
C SER A 17 -3.37 20.37 -10.80
N LEU A 18 -2.67 20.21 -11.93
CA LEU A 18 -1.27 20.65 -12.07
C LEU A 18 -1.08 22.07 -12.64
N LYS A 19 -2.16 22.72 -13.13
CA LYS A 19 -2.08 24.09 -13.69
C LYS A 19 -1.58 25.14 -12.70
N SER A 20 -1.99 25.01 -11.44
CA SER A 20 -1.55 25.89 -10.35
C SER A 20 -0.57 25.10 -9.49
N LEU A 21 0.71 25.20 -9.84
CA LEU A 21 1.77 24.88 -8.88
C LEU A 21 1.70 25.90 -7.73
N PRO A 22 1.99 25.47 -6.49
CA PRO A 22 1.88 26.36 -5.34
C PRO A 22 2.84 27.54 -5.47
N VAL A 23 2.38 28.73 -5.05
CA VAL A 23 3.21 29.93 -5.01
C VAL A 23 3.93 30.02 -3.67
N ARG A 24 5.18 30.48 -3.69
CA ARG A 24 5.98 30.67 -2.47
C ARG A 24 5.25 31.53 -1.45
N GLY A 25 5.00 30.98 -0.26
CA GLY A 25 4.36 31.67 0.86
C GLY A 25 2.89 31.30 1.11
N GLU A 26 2.24 30.55 0.21
CA GLU A 26 0.85 30.09 0.41
C GLU A 26 0.74 28.80 1.23
N MET A 27 1.85 28.08 1.42
CA MET A 27 1.86 26.76 2.07
C MET A 27 2.86 26.69 3.23
N ILE A 28 2.43 26.10 4.35
CA ILE A 28 3.22 25.91 5.58
C ILE A 28 4.52 25.15 5.30
N TYR A 29 4.50 24.18 4.37
CA TYR A 29 5.64 23.32 4.04
C TYR A 29 6.19 23.54 2.61
N GLY A 30 5.77 24.61 1.92
CA GLY A 30 6.26 24.96 0.58
C GLY A 30 5.96 23.95 -0.53
N SER A 31 5.07 22.96 -0.29
CA SER A 31 4.61 22.01 -1.30
C SER A 31 3.17 21.57 -1.07
N GLU A 32 2.47 21.33 -2.16
CA GLU A 32 1.20 20.61 -2.18
C GLU A 32 1.49 19.13 -2.29
N VAL A 33 0.73 18.28 -1.59
CA VAL A 33 0.94 16.84 -1.62
C VAL A 33 -0.32 16.14 -2.08
N LEU A 34 -0.23 15.43 -3.20
CA LEU A 34 -1.29 14.60 -3.74
C LEU A 34 -0.99 13.13 -3.51
N TYR A 35 -2.03 12.33 -3.27
CA TYR A 35 -1.91 10.89 -3.02
C TYR A 35 -2.71 10.12 -4.07
N GLY A 36 -2.07 9.15 -4.71
CA GLY A 36 -2.73 8.12 -5.49
C GLY A 36 -3.43 7.08 -4.60
N PRO A 37 -4.25 6.20 -5.19
CA PRO A 37 -4.89 5.11 -4.49
C PRO A 37 -3.86 4.17 -3.88
N VAL A 38 -4.28 3.49 -2.81
CA VAL A 38 -3.46 2.45 -2.17
C VAL A 38 -3.73 1.12 -2.86
N GLU A 39 -2.67 0.41 -3.23
CA GLU A 39 -2.73 -0.92 -3.83
C GLU A 39 -1.94 -1.92 -2.99
N LYS A 40 -2.38 -3.18 -2.94
CA LYS A 40 -1.69 -4.24 -2.20
C LYS A 40 -0.87 -5.11 -3.16
N HIS A 41 0.45 -5.15 -2.96
CA HIS A 41 1.39 -5.99 -3.71
C HIS A 41 2.32 -6.71 -2.72
N TYR A 42 2.41 -8.05 -2.85
CA TYR A 42 3.26 -8.89 -1.99
C TYR A 42 3.02 -8.67 -0.47
N ASN A 43 1.76 -8.55 -0.06
CA ASN A 43 1.34 -8.30 1.33
C ASN A 43 1.79 -6.96 1.92
N VAL A 44 2.12 -6.01 1.06
CA VAL A 44 2.48 -4.64 1.43
C VAL A 44 1.58 -3.68 0.67
N PHE A 45 1.22 -2.58 1.33
CA PHE A 45 0.43 -1.51 0.72
C PHE A 45 1.34 -0.46 0.11
N TRP A 46 1.08 -0.11 -1.14
CA TRP A 46 1.86 0.82 -1.93
C TRP A 46 0.97 1.94 -2.45
N ASN A 47 1.52 3.14 -2.57
CA ASN A 47 0.88 4.21 -3.33
C ASN A 47 1.93 5.14 -3.95
N ILE A 48 1.51 5.91 -4.95
CA ILE A 48 2.31 7.05 -5.44
C ILE A 48 1.89 8.29 -4.65
N ARG A 49 2.88 9.07 -4.20
CA ARG A 49 2.65 10.40 -3.62
C ARG A 49 3.36 11.42 -4.50
N LEU A 50 2.66 12.45 -4.95
CA LEU A 50 3.22 13.52 -5.77
C LEU A 50 3.37 14.78 -4.93
N HIS A 51 4.59 15.27 -4.80
CA HIS A 51 4.83 16.59 -4.25
C HIS A 51 4.83 17.59 -5.41
N LYS A 52 4.10 18.70 -5.24
CA LYS A 52 4.14 19.84 -6.15
C LYS A 52 4.85 20.98 -5.45
N TYR A 53 5.91 21.48 -6.05
CA TYR A 53 6.61 22.69 -5.66
C TYR A 53 6.33 23.79 -6.69
N GLU A 54 6.82 25.00 -6.45
CA GLU A 54 6.67 26.12 -7.37
C GLU A 54 7.38 25.86 -8.72
N SER A 55 8.53 25.19 -8.68
CA SER A 55 9.41 24.93 -9.82
C SER A 55 9.26 23.55 -10.43
N ASP A 56 8.77 22.57 -9.68
CA ASP A 56 8.86 21.16 -10.06
C ASP A 56 7.74 20.32 -9.45
N ILE A 57 7.62 19.09 -9.95
CA ILE A 57 6.88 18.02 -9.30
C ILE A 57 7.78 16.83 -9.03
N ILE A 58 7.51 16.11 -7.95
CA ILE A 58 8.36 15.01 -7.51
C ILE A 58 7.50 13.83 -7.08
N PRO A 59 7.51 12.73 -7.85
CA PRO A 59 6.87 11.49 -7.44
C PRO A 59 7.68 10.76 -6.37
N PHE A 60 6.97 10.16 -5.43
CA PHE A 60 7.51 9.27 -4.42
C PHE A 60 6.79 7.93 -4.50
N LEU A 61 7.56 6.85 -4.43
CA LEU A 61 7.01 5.54 -4.11
C LEU A 61 6.84 5.46 -2.60
N VAL A 62 5.64 5.13 -2.15
CA VAL A 62 5.33 4.97 -0.72
C VAL A 62 5.05 3.51 -0.42
N CYS A 63 5.72 2.98 0.60
CA CYS A 63 5.49 1.69 1.22
C CYS A 63 4.79 1.93 2.57
N LYS A 64 3.48 1.70 2.62
CA LYS A 64 2.68 1.73 3.85
C LYS A 64 2.72 0.34 4.51
N SER A 65 3.85 0.04 5.15
CA SER A 65 3.96 -1.13 6.02
C SER A 65 3.62 -0.74 7.45
N PHE A 66 2.75 -1.54 8.08
CA PHE A 66 2.35 -1.40 9.48
C PHE A 66 2.90 -2.54 10.35
N GLN A 67 3.86 -3.29 9.80
CA GLN A 67 4.58 -4.30 10.54
C GLN A 67 5.40 -3.62 11.65
N THR A 68 5.48 -4.25 12.81
CA THR A 68 6.42 -3.83 13.86
C THR A 68 7.59 -4.82 13.92
N GLY A 69 8.69 -4.39 14.55
CA GLY A 69 9.96 -5.10 14.50
C GLY A 69 10.81 -4.70 13.30
N ASN A 70 11.87 -5.46 13.06
CA ASN A 70 12.84 -5.16 12.02
C ASN A 70 12.36 -5.74 10.68
N TRP A 71 11.77 -4.88 9.84
CA TRP A 71 11.47 -5.19 8.46
C TRP A 71 12.22 -4.22 7.54
N SER A 72 12.53 -4.67 6.33
CA SER A 72 13.02 -3.80 5.28
C SER A 72 12.67 -4.33 3.89
N ILE A 73 12.51 -3.41 2.95
CA ILE A 73 12.26 -3.71 1.53
C ILE A 73 13.23 -2.87 0.70
N ASN A 74 14.05 -3.56 -0.09
CA ASN A 74 14.84 -2.93 -1.14
C ASN A 74 14.19 -3.24 -2.47
N ALA A 75 13.94 -2.19 -3.24
CA ALA A 75 13.34 -2.29 -4.56
C ALA A 75 14.07 -1.38 -5.53
N VAL A 76 13.94 -1.67 -6.81
CA VAL A 76 14.34 -0.77 -7.89
C VAL A 76 13.12 -0.44 -8.73
N SER A 77 13.04 0.77 -9.28
CA SER A 77 11.98 1.11 -10.21
C SER A 77 12.46 1.84 -11.47
N ASP A 78 11.74 1.59 -12.55
CA ASP A 78 11.73 2.43 -13.74
C ASP A 78 10.52 3.36 -13.67
N VAL A 79 10.72 4.64 -13.99
CA VAL A 79 9.73 5.70 -13.82
C VAL A 79 9.35 6.26 -15.17
N PHE A 80 8.05 6.33 -15.41
CA PHE A 80 7.44 6.84 -16.63
C PHE A 80 6.49 7.99 -16.30
N ILE A 81 6.50 8.99 -17.17
CA ILE A 81 5.59 10.14 -17.14
C ILE A 81 4.86 10.19 -18.48
N GLY A 82 3.54 10.14 -18.44
CA GLY A 82 2.76 9.89 -19.65
C GLY A 82 3.15 8.54 -20.26
N GLU A 83 3.65 8.56 -21.49
CA GLU A 83 4.19 7.38 -22.19
C GLU A 83 5.73 7.37 -22.26
N LYS A 84 6.39 8.37 -21.67
CA LYS A 84 7.84 8.55 -21.78
C LYS A 84 8.55 8.01 -20.55
N LEU A 85 9.64 7.29 -20.81
CA LEU A 85 10.58 6.86 -19.77
C LEU A 85 11.38 8.06 -19.26
N LEU A 86 11.22 8.38 -17.98
CA LEU A 86 11.97 9.43 -17.30
C LEU A 86 13.32 8.91 -16.80
N LYS A 87 13.32 7.76 -16.12
CA LYS A 87 14.52 7.21 -15.49
C LYS A 87 14.39 5.71 -15.23
N THR A 88 15.48 4.98 -15.40
CA THR A 88 15.57 3.56 -15.03
C THR A 88 16.42 3.36 -13.79
N GLY A 89 16.15 2.27 -13.07
CA GLY A 89 17.04 1.79 -12.01
C GLY A 89 17.10 2.68 -10.77
N ILE A 90 16.01 3.35 -10.41
CA ILE A 90 15.95 4.14 -9.17
C ILE A 90 15.86 3.18 -7.98
N ASN A 91 16.84 3.25 -7.08
CA ASN A 91 16.85 2.44 -5.86
C ASN A 91 15.92 3.02 -4.80
N HIS A 92 15.18 2.14 -4.15
CA HIS A 92 14.31 2.43 -3.02
C HIS A 92 14.64 1.52 -1.86
N GLU A 93 14.74 2.12 -0.68
CA GLU A 93 14.88 1.40 0.59
C GLU A 93 13.73 1.83 1.48
N PHE A 94 13.06 0.85 2.08
CA PHE A 94 11.96 1.06 3.00
C PHE A 94 12.20 0.28 4.28
N GLU A 95 11.89 0.90 5.40
CA GLU A 95 12.07 0.36 6.75
C GLU A 95 11.12 1.10 7.71
N GLN A 96 11.12 0.73 8.99
CA GLN A 96 10.19 1.27 10.00
C GLN A 96 10.07 2.80 10.00
N ASN A 97 11.18 3.51 9.83
CA ASN A 97 11.23 4.97 9.86
C ASN A 97 11.33 5.60 8.45
N ARG A 98 11.25 4.78 7.40
CA ARG A 98 11.37 5.22 6.00
C ARG A 98 10.31 4.52 5.16
N SER A 99 9.12 5.10 5.13
CA SER A 99 7.96 4.58 4.38
C SER A 99 7.81 5.20 2.99
N SER A 100 8.67 6.15 2.60
CA SER A 100 8.61 6.78 1.28
C SER A 100 9.99 7.03 0.71
N SER A 101 10.14 6.83 -0.60
CA SER A 101 11.38 7.07 -1.33
C SER A 101 11.09 7.95 -2.54
N ARG A 102 11.93 8.97 -2.74
CA ARG A 102 11.84 9.90 -3.86
C ARG A 102 12.24 9.19 -5.15
N THR A 103 11.59 9.55 -6.26
CA THR A 103 12.04 9.17 -7.61
C THR A 103 12.98 10.23 -8.19
N LEU A 104 12.54 10.98 -9.20
CA LEU A 104 13.25 12.08 -9.84
C LEU A 104 12.31 13.29 -9.95
N ALA A 105 12.84 14.48 -9.75
CA ALA A 105 12.08 15.72 -9.96
C ALA A 105 11.86 15.94 -11.47
N ILE A 106 10.69 16.47 -11.82
CA ILE A 106 10.39 16.96 -13.16
C ILE A 106 10.26 18.47 -13.04
N GLU A 107 11.20 19.19 -13.64
CA GLU A 107 11.17 20.65 -13.69
C GLU A 107 10.01 21.12 -14.55
N LYS A 108 9.40 22.24 -14.17
CA LYS A 108 8.25 22.82 -14.88
C LYS A 108 8.54 23.09 -16.36
N ASP A 109 9.78 23.47 -16.68
CA ASP A 109 10.19 23.76 -18.05
C ASP A 109 10.15 22.50 -18.95
N ASP A 110 10.28 21.31 -18.36
CA ASP A 110 10.23 20.03 -19.08
C ASP A 110 8.81 19.46 -19.19
N PHE A 111 7.80 20.08 -18.57
CA PHE A 111 6.42 19.58 -18.58
C PHE A 111 5.87 19.31 -19.99
N PRO A 112 6.06 20.20 -20.99
CA PRO A 112 5.60 19.94 -22.36
C PRO A 112 6.23 18.69 -22.96
N GLU A 113 7.48 18.37 -22.59
CA GLU A 113 8.15 17.18 -23.10
C GLU A 113 7.47 15.91 -22.59
N TYR A 114 6.99 15.90 -21.35
CA TYR A 114 6.31 14.75 -20.75
C TYR A 114 4.79 14.77 -20.91
N GLY A 115 4.24 15.74 -21.66
CA GLY A 115 2.80 15.91 -21.83
C GLY A 115 2.07 16.25 -20.54
N ILE A 116 2.75 16.94 -19.61
CA ILE A 116 2.15 17.43 -18.37
C ILE A 116 1.48 18.78 -18.64
N ASP A 117 0.19 18.86 -18.36
CA ASP A 117 -0.59 20.10 -18.48
C ASP A 117 -1.46 20.35 -17.22
N GLU A 118 -2.73 19.96 -17.26
CA GLU A 118 -3.64 19.91 -16.12
C GLU A 118 -3.43 18.64 -15.29
N SER A 119 -2.84 17.61 -15.89
CA SER A 119 -2.61 16.32 -15.24
C SER A 119 -1.24 15.73 -15.58
N ALA A 120 -0.77 14.82 -14.72
CA ALA A 120 0.39 13.99 -14.97
C ALA A 120 0.05 12.54 -14.67
N GLN A 121 0.23 11.68 -15.67
CA GLN A 121 0.23 10.24 -15.47
C GLN A 121 1.62 9.82 -14.99
N ILE A 122 1.69 9.25 -13.80
CA ILE A 122 2.90 8.70 -13.22
C ILE A 122 2.76 7.18 -13.18
N GLU A 123 3.75 6.47 -13.69
CA GLU A 123 3.80 5.01 -13.70
C GLU A 123 5.18 4.53 -13.23
N LEU A 124 5.21 3.61 -12.27
CA LEU A 124 6.43 3.00 -11.76
C LEU A 124 6.38 1.50 -11.98
N HIS A 125 7.40 0.97 -12.63
CA HIS A 125 7.63 -0.47 -12.76
C HIS A 125 8.56 -0.89 -11.65
N VAL A 126 8.03 -1.50 -10.60
CA VAL A 126 8.77 -1.79 -9.37
C VAL A 126 9.19 -3.26 -9.37
N LYS A 127 10.46 -3.51 -9.04
CA LYS A 127 11.00 -4.82 -8.73
C LYS A 127 11.52 -4.82 -7.30
N ILE A 128 11.08 -5.77 -6.48
CA ILE A 128 11.57 -5.97 -5.12
C ILE A 128 12.77 -6.92 -5.17
N ASP A 129 13.96 -6.40 -4.82
CA ASP A 129 15.20 -7.16 -4.79
C ASP A 129 15.36 -7.94 -3.48
N LYS A 130 14.96 -7.32 -2.36
CA LYS A 130 15.05 -7.92 -1.03
C LYS A 130 13.86 -7.48 -0.19
N MET A 131 13.29 -8.43 0.55
CA MET A 131 12.18 -8.19 1.47
C MET A 131 12.41 -9.04 2.71
N THR A 132 12.49 -8.39 3.87
CA THR A 132 12.70 -9.02 5.17
C THR A 132 11.70 -8.50 6.18
N GLY A 133 11.36 -9.32 7.18
CA GLY A 133 10.28 -9.07 8.11
C GLY A 133 9.08 -9.99 7.83
N ASN A 134 8.15 -10.04 8.77
CA ASN A 134 6.92 -10.81 8.64
C ASN A 134 5.84 -9.90 8.04
N PHE A 135 5.40 -10.20 6.82
CA PHE A 135 4.31 -9.49 6.15
C PHE A 135 3.09 -10.39 6.13
N ARG A 136 2.32 -10.32 7.22
CA ARG A 136 1.22 -11.24 7.47
C ARG A 136 0.24 -11.28 6.30
N ASN A 137 -0.01 -12.49 5.79
CA ASN A 137 -1.05 -12.73 4.81
C ASN A 137 -2.27 -13.32 5.50
N PHE A 138 -3.45 -12.83 5.15
CA PHE A 138 -4.73 -13.38 5.61
C PHE A 138 -5.46 -14.12 4.49
N ASP A 139 -4.78 -14.48 3.40
CA ASP A 139 -5.35 -15.18 2.23
C ASP A 139 -4.35 -16.20 1.61
N ASP A 140 -3.32 -16.60 2.35
CA ASP A 140 -2.48 -17.74 1.94
C ASP A 140 -3.10 -19.08 2.34
N ASP A 141 -2.45 -20.18 1.94
CA ASP A 141 -2.95 -21.53 2.19
C ASP A 141 -3.04 -21.85 3.69
N VAL A 142 -2.09 -21.35 4.48
CA VAL A 142 -2.09 -21.50 5.94
C VAL A 142 -3.27 -20.76 6.57
N ALA A 143 -3.51 -19.50 6.17
CA ALA A 143 -4.67 -18.73 6.63
C ALA A 143 -5.98 -19.43 6.26
N LYS A 144 -6.07 -19.99 5.05
CA LYS A 144 -7.25 -20.75 4.58
C LYS A 144 -7.51 -22.01 5.40
N GLU A 145 -6.46 -22.75 5.73
CA GLU A 145 -6.54 -23.99 6.51
C GLU A 145 -6.96 -23.73 7.97
N LEU A 146 -6.42 -22.65 8.58
CA LEU A 146 -6.57 -22.39 10.01
C LEU A 146 -7.72 -21.45 10.39
N SER A 147 -8.52 -21.01 9.40
CA SER A 147 -9.62 -20.07 9.61
C SER A 147 -10.99 -20.74 9.53
N ASP A 148 -11.95 -20.23 10.28
CA ASP A 148 -13.33 -20.73 10.33
C ASP A 148 -14.34 -19.77 9.66
N THR A 149 -13.87 -18.62 9.14
CA THR A 149 -14.70 -17.66 8.41
C THR A 149 -13.87 -16.81 7.45
N VAL A 150 -14.55 -16.25 6.44
CA VAL A 150 -13.96 -15.27 5.52
C VAL A 150 -14.68 -13.93 5.68
N LEU A 151 -13.91 -12.87 5.87
CA LEU A 151 -14.38 -11.49 5.79
C LEU A 151 -13.93 -10.89 4.46
N VAL A 152 -14.79 -10.12 3.81
CA VAL A 152 -14.49 -9.45 2.54
C VAL A 152 -14.59 -7.94 2.73
N VAL A 153 -13.50 -7.22 2.43
CA VAL A 153 -13.42 -5.76 2.50
C VAL A 153 -12.83 -5.25 1.18
N GLU A 154 -13.54 -4.38 0.46
CA GLU A 154 -13.11 -3.86 -0.85
C GLU A 154 -12.65 -4.97 -1.82
N ASN A 155 -13.41 -6.06 -1.90
CA ASN A 155 -13.13 -7.28 -2.68
C ASN A 155 -11.88 -8.09 -2.23
N CYS A 156 -11.20 -7.69 -1.16
CA CYS A 156 -10.09 -8.44 -0.57
C CYS A 156 -10.62 -9.41 0.49
N LYS A 157 -10.17 -10.66 0.42
CA LYS A 157 -10.54 -11.71 1.38
C LYS A 157 -9.59 -11.72 2.58
N PHE A 158 -10.16 -11.96 3.75
CA PHE A 158 -9.47 -12.13 5.01
C PHE A 158 -10.00 -13.38 5.70
N TYR A 159 -9.19 -14.42 5.71
CA TYR A 159 -9.43 -15.66 6.42
C TYR A 159 -9.03 -15.45 7.89
N VAL A 160 -10.01 -15.60 8.78
CA VAL A 160 -9.89 -15.28 10.21
C VAL A 160 -10.65 -16.30 11.06
N ASN A 161 -10.37 -16.29 12.37
CA ASN A 161 -11.08 -17.06 13.38
C ASN A 161 -12.18 -16.21 14.09
N LYS A 162 -13.44 -16.67 14.05
CA LYS A 162 -14.61 -15.99 14.62
C LYS A 162 -14.46 -15.74 16.12
N MET A 163 -14.06 -16.77 16.87
CA MET A 163 -13.98 -16.69 18.33
C MET A 163 -12.82 -15.79 18.77
N TYR A 164 -11.69 -15.87 18.10
CA TYR A 164 -10.54 -15.01 18.38
C TYR A 164 -10.86 -13.53 18.10
N LEU A 165 -11.47 -13.21 16.97
CA LEU A 165 -11.94 -11.84 16.70
C LEU A 165 -13.00 -11.37 17.72
N SER A 166 -13.92 -12.25 18.10
CA SER A 166 -14.96 -11.94 19.10
C SER A 166 -14.38 -11.65 20.48
N LEU A 167 -13.27 -12.29 20.83
CA LEU A 167 -12.56 -12.04 22.10
C LEU A 167 -12.02 -10.62 22.17
N HIS A 168 -11.54 -10.09 21.04
CA HIS A 168 -10.86 -8.79 20.97
C HIS A 168 -11.74 -7.64 20.46
N SER A 169 -12.93 -7.92 19.90
CA SER A 169 -13.83 -6.91 19.35
C SER A 169 -15.28 -7.19 19.68
N THR A 170 -15.92 -6.24 20.37
CA THR A 170 -17.35 -6.30 20.71
C THR A 170 -18.25 -6.25 19.47
N TYR A 171 -17.80 -5.56 18.41
CA TYR A 171 -18.46 -5.57 17.11
C TYR A 171 -18.48 -6.99 16.52
N PHE A 172 -17.31 -7.64 16.40
CA PHE A 172 -17.23 -8.99 15.84
C PHE A 172 -17.89 -10.04 16.73
N LYS A 173 -17.86 -9.86 18.06
CA LYS A 173 -18.65 -10.68 18.99
C LYS A 173 -20.13 -10.60 18.68
N SER A 174 -20.64 -9.40 18.44
CA SER A 174 -22.05 -9.20 18.09
C SER A 174 -22.37 -9.75 16.70
N LEU A 175 -21.48 -9.55 15.72
CA LEU A 175 -21.64 -10.05 14.35
C LEU A 175 -21.69 -11.58 14.28
N PHE A 176 -20.78 -12.26 14.97
CA PHE A 176 -20.63 -13.72 14.88
C PHE A 176 -21.49 -14.50 15.87
N LEU A 177 -21.72 -13.96 17.08
CA LEU A 177 -22.45 -14.66 18.16
C LEU A 177 -23.82 -14.04 18.44
N GLY A 178 -24.16 -12.95 17.75
CA GLY A 178 -25.50 -12.36 17.80
C GLY A 178 -26.52 -13.13 16.98
N LYS A 179 -27.74 -12.60 16.95
CA LYS A 179 -28.88 -13.18 16.21
C LYS A 179 -29.05 -12.54 14.82
N PHE A 180 -27.95 -12.13 14.20
CA PHE A 180 -27.95 -11.54 12.86
C PHE A 180 -27.89 -12.64 11.80
N ALA A 181 -28.38 -12.37 10.59
CA ALA A 181 -28.35 -13.38 9.51
C ALA A 181 -26.93 -13.69 9.04
N GLU A 182 -26.00 -12.76 9.28
CA GLU A 182 -24.59 -12.86 8.96
C GLU A 182 -23.85 -13.93 9.78
N SER A 183 -24.30 -14.26 10.99
CA SER A 183 -23.63 -15.23 11.85
C SER A 183 -23.61 -16.64 11.24
N GLU A 184 -24.63 -16.97 10.45
CA GLU A 184 -24.80 -18.24 9.73
C GLU A 184 -24.01 -18.30 8.40
N LYS A 185 -23.43 -17.18 7.95
CA LYS A 185 -22.65 -17.13 6.70
C LYS A 185 -21.21 -17.58 6.93
N SER A 186 -20.64 -18.23 5.91
CA SER A 186 -19.21 -18.56 5.84
C SER A 186 -18.36 -17.44 5.25
N ILE A 187 -18.99 -16.55 4.47
CA ILE A 187 -18.39 -15.36 3.86
C ILE A 187 -19.24 -14.15 4.25
N ILE A 188 -18.62 -13.13 4.84
CA ILE A 188 -19.31 -11.92 5.30
C ILE A 188 -18.62 -10.69 4.69
N GLU A 189 -19.38 -9.92 3.92
CA GLU A 189 -18.91 -8.65 3.35
C GLU A 189 -19.05 -7.53 4.40
N LEU A 190 -18.00 -6.73 4.55
CA LEU A 190 -18.00 -5.55 5.41
C LEU A 190 -17.86 -4.30 4.54
N GLU A 191 -18.86 -3.44 4.60
CA GLU A 191 -18.92 -2.19 3.85
C GLU A 191 -18.44 -0.99 4.68
N GLY A 192 -17.97 0.07 4.01
CA GLY A 192 -17.59 1.32 4.67
C GLY A 192 -16.25 1.28 5.43
N ILE A 193 -15.43 0.25 5.20
CA ILE A 193 -14.10 0.10 5.80
C ILE A 193 -13.06 0.03 4.68
N LEU A 194 -11.94 0.74 4.83
CA LEU A 194 -10.81 0.65 3.91
C LEU A 194 -10.04 -0.65 4.16
N VAL A 195 -9.63 -1.34 3.09
CA VAL A 195 -8.88 -2.60 3.15
C VAL A 195 -7.60 -2.48 3.99
N MET A 196 -6.93 -1.34 3.89
CA MET A 196 -5.70 -1.04 4.62
C MET A 196 -5.97 -0.96 6.12
N ASP A 197 -6.99 -0.21 6.54
CA ASP A 197 -7.35 -0.04 7.94
C ASP A 197 -7.78 -1.37 8.56
N PHE A 198 -8.53 -2.18 7.80
CA PHE A 198 -8.94 -3.50 8.23
C PHE A 198 -7.75 -4.45 8.39
N HIS A 199 -6.79 -4.43 7.46
CA HIS A 199 -5.57 -5.23 7.57
C HIS A 199 -4.75 -4.84 8.81
N ILE A 200 -4.62 -3.54 9.11
CA ILE A 200 -3.96 -3.05 10.33
C ILE A 200 -4.68 -3.57 11.57
N PHE A 201 -6.00 -3.42 11.62
CA PHE A 201 -6.83 -3.92 12.72
C PHE A 201 -6.59 -5.41 13.00
N LEU A 202 -6.57 -6.25 11.95
CA LEU A 202 -6.27 -7.67 12.09
C LEU A 202 -4.84 -7.94 12.54
N SER A 203 -3.87 -7.16 12.03
CA SER A 203 -2.46 -7.30 12.39
C SER A 203 -2.24 -7.01 13.88
N VAL A 204 -2.97 -6.05 14.45
CA VAL A 204 -2.95 -5.75 15.88
C VAL A 204 -3.56 -6.89 16.70
N ILE A 205 -4.71 -7.44 16.28
CA ILE A 205 -5.39 -8.50 17.03
C ILE A 205 -4.58 -9.79 17.02
N TYR A 206 -4.11 -10.21 15.86
CA TYR A 206 -3.45 -11.50 15.73
C TYR A 206 -1.94 -11.47 15.99
N GLY A 207 -1.34 -10.28 16.13
CA GLY A 207 0.08 -10.11 16.41
C GLY A 207 1.03 -10.69 15.35
N PHE A 208 2.29 -10.85 15.74
CA PHE A 208 3.35 -11.50 14.95
C PHE A 208 3.32 -13.00 15.20
N ILE A 209 3.27 -13.79 14.12
CA ILE A 209 3.02 -15.24 14.19
C ILE A 209 4.26 -16.03 14.62
N ASP A 210 5.46 -15.54 14.36
CA ASP A 210 6.65 -16.39 14.49
C ASP A 210 7.30 -16.25 15.86
N ILE A 211 6.75 -16.96 16.84
CA ILE A 211 7.51 -17.37 18.02
C ILE A 211 8.23 -18.66 17.61
N ALA A 212 9.56 -18.64 17.56
CA ALA A 212 10.32 -19.87 17.34
C ALA A 212 9.97 -20.87 18.45
N ASP A 213 9.62 -22.10 18.06
CA ASP A 213 9.38 -23.19 19.01
C ASP A 213 10.59 -23.30 19.96
N ALA A 214 10.31 -23.30 21.27
CA ALA A 214 11.30 -23.41 22.33
C ALA A 214 11.68 -24.88 22.61
#